data_AF-A0A534N825-F1
#
_entry.id   AF-A0A534N825-F1
#
_cell.length_a   1.000
_cell.length_b   1.000
_cell.length_c   1.000
_cell.angle_alpha   90.00
_cell.angle_beta   90.00
_cell.angle_gamma   90.00
#
_symmetry.space_group_name_H-M   'P 1'
#
loop_
_entity.id
_entity.type
_entity.pdbx_description
1 polymer ?
#
loop_
_entity_poly.entity_id
_entity_poly.type
_entity_poly.pdbx_seq_one_letter_code
_entity_poly.pdbx_strand_id
1 'polypeptide(L)' 'MRHPNRTGAADSLHLNELEVWFASERVSRFELTEALSDDPFISFAVLAAHEGLLEIRLVNNRGQRFEAAQEIRFS' A
#
# COMPACT_ATOMS: atom_id res chain seq x y z
N MET A 1 -6.94 6.14 -0.12
CA MET A 1 -7.87 5.00 -0.34
C MET A 1 -8.90 5.03 0.77
N ARG A 2 -10.15 4.63 0.51
CA ARG A 2 -11.09 4.27 1.59
C ARG A 2 -11.14 2.75 1.72
N HIS A 3 -10.87 2.21 2.90
CA HIS A 3 -10.96 0.79 3.21
C HIS A 3 -11.36 0.61 4.69
N PRO A 4 -12.52 -0.01 4.96
CA PRO A 4 -13.16 0.03 6.29
C PRO A 4 -12.60 -0.97 7.31
N ASN A 5 -11.44 -1.57 7.07
CA ASN A 5 -10.74 -2.56 7.92
C ASN A 5 -11.61 -3.26 9.02
N ARG A 6 -12.65 -3.99 8.62
CA ARG A 6 -13.61 -4.62 9.54
C ARG A 6 -12.98 -5.86 10.17
N THR A 7 -12.87 -5.90 11.48
CA THR A 7 -12.10 -6.93 12.20
C THR A 7 -12.95 -7.67 13.24
N GLY A 8 -12.49 -8.84 13.70
CA GLY A 8 -13.10 -9.55 14.84
C GLY A 8 -14.42 -10.28 14.59
N ALA A 9 -14.82 -10.51 13.33
CA ALA A 9 -16.06 -11.19 12.96
C ALA A 9 -15.88 -12.17 11.80
N ALA A 10 -16.91 -13.00 11.55
CA ALA A 10 -16.95 -13.95 10.42
C ALA A 10 -16.72 -13.28 9.04
N ASP A 11 -16.99 -11.98 8.95
CA ASP A 11 -16.81 -11.18 7.73
C ASP A 11 -15.55 -10.28 7.77
N SER A 12 -14.48 -10.68 8.46
CA SER A 12 -13.22 -9.91 8.52
C SER A 12 -12.77 -9.46 7.12
N LEU A 13 -12.46 -8.17 7.01
CA LEU A 13 -12.02 -7.51 5.79
C LEU A 13 -10.95 -6.49 6.17
N HIS A 14 -9.69 -6.81 5.93
CA HIS A 14 -8.56 -5.97 6.30
C HIS A 14 -7.48 -6.01 5.23
N LEU A 15 -6.74 -4.90 5.11
CA LEU A 15 -5.52 -4.86 4.31
C LEU A 15 -4.47 -5.79 4.93
N ASN A 16 -3.82 -6.63 4.13
CA ASN A 16 -2.83 -7.60 4.61
C ASN A 16 -1.43 -7.40 3.99
N GLU A 17 -1.32 -6.73 2.85
CA GLU A 17 -0.02 -6.42 2.25
C GLU A 17 -0.05 -5.10 1.48
N LEU A 18 1.07 -4.36 1.59
CA LEU A 18 1.39 -3.19 0.78
C LEU A 18 2.77 -3.37 0.17
N GLU A 19 2.89 -3.21 -1.13
CA GLU A 19 4.15 -3.13 -1.86
C GLU A 19 4.38 -1.71 -2.39
N VAL A 20 5.62 -1.23 -2.26
CA VAL A 20 6.10 0.01 -2.85
C VAL A 20 7.06 -0.35 -3.96
N TRP A 21 6.78 0.13 -5.16
CA TRP A 21 7.61 -0.08 -6.35
C TRP A 21 8.11 1.27 -6.85
N PHE A 22 9.37 1.35 -7.22
CA PHE A 22 9.99 2.54 -7.78
C PHE A 22 10.84 2.17 -8.99
N ALA A 23 10.63 2.85 -10.12
CA ALA A 23 11.34 2.59 -11.37
C ALA A 23 11.32 1.10 -11.79
N SER A 24 10.17 0.44 -11.63
CA SER A 24 9.95 -1.01 -11.89
C SER A 24 10.64 -1.99 -10.92
N GLU A 25 11.24 -1.50 -9.83
CA GLU A 25 11.81 -2.33 -8.77
C GLU A 25 10.95 -2.27 -7.50
N ARG A 26 10.73 -3.41 -6.84
CA ARG A 26 10.06 -3.42 -5.54
C ARG A 26 11.02 -2.96 -4.45
N VAL A 27 10.82 -1.74 -3.96
CA VAL A 27 11.70 -1.11 -2.96
C VAL A 27 11.25 -1.34 -1.52
N SER A 28 9.98 -1.69 -1.29
CA SER A 28 9.50 -2.07 0.06
C SER A 28 8.31 -3.02 0.01
N ARG A 29 8.13 -3.78 1.09
CA ARG A 29 6.97 -4.63 1.37
C ARG A 29 6.61 -4.50 2.84
N PHE A 30 5.34 -4.23 3.12
CA PHE A 30 4.78 -4.17 4.46
C PHE A 30 3.77 -5.30 4.62
N GLU A 31 3.95 -6.10 5.66
CA GLU A 31 2.91 -7.01 6.14
C GLU A 31 1.99 -6.24 7.07
N LEU A 32 0.71 -6.22 6.75
CA LEU A 32 -0.32 -5.48 7.46
C LEU A 32 -1.22 -6.45 8.22
N THR A 33 -1.78 -5.99 9.34
CA THR A 33 -2.59 -6.84 10.21
C THR A 33 -3.98 -6.27 10.43
N GLU A 34 -4.85 -7.09 11.00
CA GLU A 34 -6.19 -6.72 11.46
C GLU A 34 -6.21 -5.55 12.48
N ALA A 35 -5.06 -5.15 13.04
CA ALA A 35 -5.00 -4.04 13.99
C ALA A 35 -5.05 -2.65 13.34
N LEU A 36 -5.08 -2.55 12.00
CA LEU A 36 -5.21 -1.27 11.32
C LEU A 36 -6.59 -0.65 11.52
N SER A 37 -6.62 0.67 11.74
CA SER A 37 -7.88 1.42 11.76
C SER A 37 -8.57 1.40 10.39
N ASP A 38 -9.86 1.72 10.39
CA ASP A 38 -10.58 2.11 9.17
C ASP A 38 -9.87 3.26 8.47
N ASP A 39 -9.92 3.26 7.14
CA ASP A 39 -9.32 4.25 6.25
C ASP A 39 -7.88 4.63 6.66
N PRO A 40 -6.97 3.65 6.76
CA PRO A 40 -5.67 3.89 7.35
C PRO A 40 -4.85 4.87 6.52
N PHE A 41 -4.16 5.79 7.20
CA PHE A 41 -3.17 6.66 6.60
C PHE A 41 -1.77 6.06 6.83
N ILE A 42 -1.17 5.52 5.77
CA ILE A 42 0.16 4.90 5.79
C ILE A 42 1.15 5.82 5.09
N SER A 43 2.25 6.14 5.76
CA SER A 43 3.36 6.91 5.20
C SER A 43 4.66 6.10 5.23
N PHE A 44 5.53 6.38 4.26
CA PHE A 44 6.85 5.77 4.12
C PHE A 44 7.77 6.77 3.42
N ALA A 45 9.08 6.61 3.62
CA ALA A 45 10.09 7.39 2.93
C ALA A 45 10.63 6.61 1.72
N VAL A 46 10.89 7.31 0.62
CA VAL A 46 11.55 6.77 -0.57
C VAL A 46 12.80 7.58 -0.85
N LEU A 47 13.95 6.92 -1.00
CA LEU A 47 15.17 7.55 -1.49
C LEU A 47 15.18 7.51 -3.03
N ALA A 48 14.68 8.56 -3.66
CA ALA A 48 14.70 8.69 -5.12
C ALA A 48 16.08 9.21 -5.58
N ALA A 49 16.97 8.32 -6.01
CA ALA A 49 18.28 8.68 -6.57
C ALA A 49 18.22 9.08 -8.06
N HIS A 50 17.09 8.80 -8.72
CA HIS A 50 16.79 9.12 -10.11
C HIS A 50 15.29 9.42 -10.24
N GLU A 51 14.85 9.96 -11.37
CA GLU A 51 13.43 10.12 -11.70
C GLU A 51 12.80 8.77 -12.05
N GLY A 52 11.48 8.61 -11.83
CA GLY A 52 10.79 7.37 -12.16
C GLY A 52 9.37 7.29 -11.65
N LEU A 53 8.66 6.23 -12.05
CA LEU A 53 7.31 5.94 -11.56
C LEU A 53 7.38 5.31 -10.16
N LEU A 54 6.68 5.91 -9.20
CA LEU A 54 6.36 5.33 -7.92
C LEU A 54 4.98 4.67 -8.01
N GLU A 55 4.91 3.36 -7.75
CA GLU A 55 3.65 2.61 -7.71
C GLU A 55 3.44 2.02 -6.32
N ILE A 56 2.21 2.09 -5.84
CA ILE A 56 1.77 1.52 -4.57
C ILE A 56 0.73 0.46 -4.89
N ARG A 57 0.96 -0.77 -4.42
CA ARG A 57 0.06 -1.91 -4.62
C ARG A 57 -0.36 -2.43 -3.25
N LEU A 58 -1.65 -2.38 -2.96
CA LEU A 58 -2.22 -2.96 -1.74
C LEU A 58 -3.12 -4.13 -2.10
N VAL A 59 -3.17 -5.09 -1.19
CA VAL A 59 -4.12 -6.20 -1.23
C VAL A 59 -4.77 -6.37 0.14
N ASN A 60 -6.02 -6.83 0.13
CA ASN A 60 -6.72 -7.23 1.34
C ASN A 60 -6.79 -8.76 1.48
N ASN A 61 -7.22 -9.22 2.65
CA ASN A 61 -7.39 -10.64 2.97
C ASN A 61 -8.38 -11.40 2.07
N ARG A 62 -9.08 -10.72 1.15
CA ARG A 62 -9.95 -11.31 0.11
C ARG A 62 -9.33 -11.27 -1.29
N GLY A 63 -8.07 -10.85 -1.41
CA GLY A 63 -7.34 -10.76 -2.68
C GLY A 63 -7.71 -9.56 -3.56
N GLN A 64 -8.53 -8.63 -3.07
CA GLN A 64 -8.86 -7.41 -3.83
C GLN A 64 -7.64 -6.49 -3.85
N ARG A 65 -7.30 -5.98 -5.04
CA ARG A 65 -6.13 -5.14 -5.27
C ARG A 65 -6.51 -3.67 -5.39
N PHE A 66 -5.66 -2.82 -4.87
CA PHE A 66 -5.78 -1.37 -4.93
C PHE A 66 -4.44 -0.79 -5.34
N GLU A 67 -4.44 0.05 -6.37
CA GLU A 67 -3.22 0.55 -6.97
C GLU A 67 -3.26 2.08 -7.09
N ALA A 68 -2.11 2.71 -6.88
CA ALA A 68 -1.90 4.12 -7.13
C ALA A 68 -0.52 4.31 -7.73
N ALA A 69 -0.36 5.28 -8.63
CA ALA A 69 0.92 5.59 -9.25
C ALA A 69 1.14 7.09 -9.36
N GLN A 70 2.39 7.51 -9.21
CA GLN A 70 2.82 8.91 -9.28
C GLN A 70 4.22 8.98 -9.90
N GLU A 71 4.42 9.85 -10.87
CA GLU A 71 5.77 10.12 -11.38
C GLU A 71 6.54 11.01 -10.41
N ILE A 72 7.78 10.62 -10.10
CA ILE A 72 8.79 11.43 -9.42
C ILE A 72 9.69 12.05 -10.49
N ARG A 73 9.71 13.38 -10.54
CA ARG A 73 10.59 14.19 -11.41
C ARG A 73 11.39 15.16 -10.55
N PHE A 74 12.65 15.39 -10.90
CA PHE A 74 13.52 16.38 -10.29
C PHE A 74 13.32 17.72 -10.99
N SER A 75 13.35 18.80 -10.22
CA SER A 75 13.18 20.17 -10.71
C SER A 75 14.49 20.76 -11.22
#